data_AF-A0A4S2KTU7-F1
#
_entry.id   AF-A0A4S2KTU7-F1
#
_cell.length_a   1.000
_cell.length_b   1.000
_cell.length_c   1.000
_cell.angle_alpha   90.00
_cell.angle_beta   90.00
_cell.angle_gamma   90.00
#
_symmetry.space_group_name_H-M   'P 1'
#
loop_
_entity.id
_entity.type
_entity.pdbx_description
1 polymer ?
#
loop_
_entity_poly.entity_id
_entity_poly.type
_entity_poly.pdbx_seq_one_letter_code
_entity_poly.pdbx_strand_id
1 'polypeptide(L)'
;MLKNLLTAADKYDVPSLKLTCQHYLLCSLTIENAVELVQLAFSSNAKFLETHLVTFIKFHIKGIRDTEAFQSLSQEDLNKIMELIEKSKFEVSTDQFSLSPAKTN
;
A
#
# COMPACT_ATOMS: atom_id res chain seq x y z
N MET A 1 -11.00 -10.22 -10.12
CA MET A 1 -11.10 -11.61 -9.61
C MET A 1 -10.17 -11.86 -8.44
N LEU A 2 -8.85 -11.64 -8.56
CA LEU A 2 -7.89 -11.90 -7.48
C LEU A 2 -8.16 -11.13 -6.17
N LYS A 3 -8.61 -9.86 -6.25
CA LYS A 3 -8.95 -9.05 -5.08
C LYS A 3 -10.07 -9.70 -4.24
N ASN A 4 -11.17 -10.07 -4.89
CA ASN A 4 -12.29 -10.76 -4.24
C ASN A 4 -11.87 -12.14 -3.69
N LEU A 5 -10.97 -12.83 -4.40
CA LEU A 5 -10.47 -14.14 -3.97
C LEU A 5 -9.57 -14.00 -2.73
N LEU A 6 -8.76 -12.95 -2.64
CA LEU A 6 -7.98 -12.64 -1.45
C LEU A 6 -8.90 -12.38 -0.25
N THR A 7 -9.94 -11.56 -0.42
CA THR A 7 -10.91 -11.27 0.63
C THR A 7 -11.66 -12.53 1.07
N ALA A 8 -12.05 -13.40 0.13
CA ALA A 8 -12.68 -14.67 0.46
C ALA A 8 -11.71 -15.62 1.18
N ALA A 9 -10.47 -15.73 0.72
CA ALA A 9 -9.47 -16.59 1.34
C ALA A 9 -9.11 -16.15 2.76
N ASP A 10 -9.12 -14.84 3.04
CA ASP A 10 -9.01 -14.32 4.40
C ASP A 10 -10.25 -14.64 5.25
N LYS A 11 -11.45 -14.36 4.73
CA LYS A 11 -12.72 -14.59 5.43
C LYS A 11 -12.94 -16.06 5.81
N TYR A 12 -12.56 -16.99 4.95
CA TYR A 12 -12.75 -18.43 5.14
C TYR A 12 -11.50 -19.14 5.67
N ASP A 13 -10.47 -18.39 6.08
CA ASP A 13 -9.19 -18.90 6.61
C ASP A 13 -8.59 -20.01 5.74
N VAL A 14 -8.25 -19.67 4.49
CA VAL A 14 -7.57 -20.55 3.54
C VAL A 14 -6.16 -19.99 3.25
N PRO A 15 -5.16 -20.27 4.12
CA PRO A 15 -3.89 -19.54 4.12
C PRO A 15 -3.07 -19.69 2.83
N SER A 16 -3.06 -20.88 2.24
CA SER A 16 -2.33 -21.16 1.00
C SER A 16 -2.88 -20.37 -0.18
N LEU A 17 -4.21 -20.31 -0.30
CA LEU A 17 -4.88 -19.50 -1.32
C LEU A 17 -4.66 -18.01 -1.08
N LYS A 18 -4.74 -17.57 0.18
CA LYS A 18 -4.49 -16.18 0.59
C LYS A 18 -3.08 -15.74 0.20
N LEU A 19 -2.06 -16.55 0.49
CA LEU A 19 -0.67 -16.27 0.12
C LEU A 19 -0.47 -16.26 -1.41
N THR A 20 -1.12 -17.20 -2.12
CA THR A 20 -1.08 -17.26 -3.58
C THR A 20 -1.67 -16.00 -4.20
N CYS A 21 -2.83 -15.54 -3.72
CA CYS A 21 -3.44 -14.30 -4.19
C CYS A 21 -2.54 -13.09 -3.93
N GLN A 22 -1.91 -13.02 -2.76
CA GLN A 22 -0.96 -11.95 -2.43
C GLN A 22 0.22 -11.91 -3.41
N HIS A 23 0.79 -13.06 -3.78
CA HIS A 23 1.89 -13.13 -4.74
C HIS A 23 1.48 -12.62 -6.13
N TYR A 24 0.35 -13.09 -6.66
CA TYR A 24 -0.13 -12.62 -7.97
C TYR A 24 -0.48 -11.14 -7.99
N LEU A 25 -1.08 -10.63 -6.91
CA LEU A 25 -1.38 -9.19 -6.80
C LEU A 25 -0.09 -8.37 -6.77
N LEU A 26 0.94 -8.83 -6.07
CA LEU A 26 2.26 -8.19 -6.06
C LEU A 26 2.90 -8.16 -7.46
N CYS A 27 2.77 -9.23 -8.26
CA CYS A 27 3.25 -9.24 -9.64
C CYS A 27 2.50 -8.25 -10.56
N SER A 28 1.28 -7.85 -10.19
CA SER A 28 0.48 -6.86 -10.93
C SER A 28 0.61 -5.43 -10.39
N LEU A 29 1.55 -5.20 -9.46
CA LEU A 29 1.74 -3.90 -8.82
C LEU A 29 2.23 -2.84 -9.81
N THR A 30 1.58 -1.68 -9.79
CA THR A 30 1.88 -0.49 -10.58
C THR A 30 1.76 0.75 -9.70
N ILE A 31 2.22 1.91 -10.18
CA ILE A 31 2.06 3.19 -9.46
C ILE A 31 0.56 3.50 -9.26
N GLU A 32 -0.24 3.25 -10.29
CA GLU A 32 -1.66 3.58 -10.36
C GLU A 32 -2.50 2.74 -9.39
N ASN A 33 -2.13 1.48 -9.16
CA ASN A 33 -2.90 0.57 -8.30
C ASN A 33 -2.31 0.36 -6.89
N ALA A 34 -1.14 0.94 -6.58
CA ALA A 34 -0.44 0.69 -5.32
C ALA A 34 -1.30 1.04 -4.10
N VAL A 35 -1.99 2.18 -4.13
CA VAL A 35 -2.83 2.66 -3.03
C VAL A 35 -4.00 1.72 -2.78
N GLU A 36 -4.71 1.35 -3.84
CA GLU A 36 -5.87 0.44 -3.76
C GLU A 36 -5.44 -0.93 -3.22
N LEU A 37 -4.30 -1.45 -3.67
CA LEU A 37 -3.76 -2.73 -3.20
C LEU A 37 -3.34 -2.69 -1.73
N VAL A 38 -2.88 -1.53 -1.21
CA VAL A 38 -2.55 -1.38 0.21
C VAL A 38 -3.80 -1.42 1.07
N GLN A 39 -4.84 -0.68 0.68
CA GLN A 39 -6.13 -0.73 1.39
C GLN A 39 -6.71 -2.14 1.39
N LEU A 40 -6.63 -2.84 0.25
CA LEU A 40 -7.02 -4.24 0.16
C LEU A 40 -6.19 -5.12 1.12
N ALA A 41 -4.88 -4.92 1.19
CA ALA A 41 -4.01 -5.69 2.06
C ALA A 41 -4.38 -5.51 3.55
N PHE A 42 -4.71 -4.28 3.97
CA PHE A 42 -5.20 -4.02 5.32
C PHE A 42 -6.52 -4.71 5.60
N SER A 43 -7.50 -4.58 4.69
CA SER A 43 -8.84 -5.15 4.87
C SER A 43 -8.85 -6.68 4.89
N SER A 44 -7.88 -7.32 4.23
CA SER A 44 -7.79 -8.78 4.10
C SER A 44 -6.65 -9.38 4.95
N ASN A 45 -6.14 -8.63 5.95
CA ASN A 45 -5.03 -9.03 6.83
C ASN A 45 -3.84 -9.68 6.07
N ALA A 46 -3.48 -9.11 4.92
CA ALA A 46 -2.60 -9.71 3.93
C ALA A 46 -1.15 -9.23 4.14
N LYS A 47 -0.51 -9.71 5.22
CA LYS A 47 0.77 -9.18 5.71
C LYS A 47 1.95 -9.30 4.74
N PHE A 48 1.98 -10.34 3.90
CA PHE A 48 3.01 -10.48 2.87
C PHE A 48 2.87 -9.38 1.82
N LEU A 49 1.65 -9.17 1.30
CA LEU A 49 1.37 -8.13 0.32
C LEU A 49 1.59 -6.73 0.91
N GLU A 50 1.10 -6.49 2.13
CA GLU A 50 1.29 -5.24 2.88
C GLU A 50 2.76 -4.82 2.95
N THR A 51 3.64 -5.73 3.37
CA THR A 51 5.07 -5.44 3.55
C THR A 51 5.73 -4.98 2.25
N HIS A 52 5.46 -5.68 1.15
CA HIS A 52 6.07 -5.36 -0.15
C HIS A 52 5.48 -4.08 -0.75
N LEU A 53 4.17 -3.86 -0.59
CA LEU A 53 3.52 -2.64 -1.06
C LEU A 53 4.03 -1.40 -0.32
N VAL A 54 4.19 -1.45 1.00
CA VAL A 54 4.72 -0.32 1.77
C VAL A 54 6.12 0.05 1.28
N THR A 55 6.98 -0.93 1.01
CA THR A 55 8.29 -0.69 0.41
C THR A 55 8.16 -0.05 -0.97
N PHE A 56 7.30 -0.58 -1.86
CA PHE A 56 7.08 -0.01 -3.18
C PHE A 56 6.58 1.45 -3.11
N ILE A 57 5.60 1.73 -2.25
CA ILE A 57 5.07 3.08 -2.07
C ILE A 57 6.17 4.02 -1.60
N LYS A 58 7.00 3.61 -0.63
CA LYS A 58 8.12 4.42 -0.14
C LYS A 58 9.07 4.84 -1.27
N PHE A 59 9.38 3.92 -2.19
CA PHE A 59 10.27 4.19 -3.33
C PHE A 59 9.61 5.06 -4.42
N HIS A 60 8.31 4.88 -4.66
CA HIS A 60 7.60 5.52 -5.76
C HIS A 60 6.66 6.63 -5.31
N ILE A 61 6.77 7.12 -4.07
CA ILE A 61 5.82 8.05 -3.45
C ILE A 61 5.59 9.32 -4.29
N LYS A 62 6.64 9.80 -4.98
CA LYS A 62 6.55 10.98 -5.85
C LYS A 62 5.55 10.77 -7.00
N GLY A 63 5.61 9.63 -7.68
CA GLY A 63 4.66 9.31 -8.75
C GLY A 63 3.29 8.91 -8.22
N ILE A 64 3.26 8.21 -7.08
CA ILE A 64 1.99 7.76 -6.47
C ILE A 64 1.16 8.94 -5.98
N ARG A 65 1.79 10.01 -5.48
CA ARG A 65 1.10 11.23 -5.03
C ARG A 65 0.26 11.89 -6.12
N ASP A 66 0.66 11.73 -7.37
CA ASP A 66 -0.01 12.33 -8.52
C ASP A 66 -1.19 11.47 -9.03
N THR A 67 -1.38 10.26 -8.48
CA THR A 67 -2.51 9.39 -8.83
C THR A 67 -3.81 9.87 -8.19
N GLU A 68 -4.92 9.72 -8.92
CA GLU A 68 -6.27 10.00 -8.40
C GLU A 68 -6.57 9.17 -7.16
N ALA A 69 -6.13 7.90 -7.15
CA ALA A 69 -6.31 7.00 -6.02
C ALA A 69 -5.69 7.58 -4.73
N PHE A 70 -4.47 8.11 -4.80
CA PHE A 70 -3.81 8.72 -3.65
C PHE A 70 -4.51 10.02 -3.21
N GLN A 71 -4.89 10.87 -4.15
CA GLN A 71 -5.54 12.15 -3.86
C GLN A 71 -6.95 12.00 -3.28
N SER A 72 -7.62 10.88 -3.59
CA SER A 72 -8.95 10.53 -3.08
C SER A 72 -8.95 9.88 -1.69
N LEU A 73 -7.77 9.62 -1.10
CA LEU A 73 -7.68 8.98 0.20
C LEU A 73 -8.25 9.86 1.32
N SER A 74 -8.89 9.21 2.28
CA SER A 74 -9.23 9.86 3.54
C SER A 74 -7.97 10.21 4.34
N GLN A 75 -8.05 11.23 5.20
CA GLN A 75 -6.93 11.58 6.07
C GLN A 75 -6.52 10.42 6.99
N GLU A 76 -7.48 9.59 7.40
CA GLU A 76 -7.22 8.40 8.21
C GLU A 76 -6.38 7.37 7.46
N ASP A 77 -6.75 7.07 6.21
CA ASP A 77 -6.02 6.10 5.39
C ASP A 77 -4.62 6.61 5.02
N LEU A 78 -4.48 7.91 4.73
CA LEU A 78 -3.18 8.54 4.53
C LEU A 78 -2.28 8.37 5.76
N ASN A 79 -2.80 8.65 6.95
CA ASN A 79 -2.03 8.53 8.19
C ASN A 79 -1.58 7.08 8.43
N LYS A 80 -2.47 6.09 8.20
CA LYS A 80 -2.12 4.66 8.32
C LYS A 80 -1.01 4.25 7.34
N ILE A 81 -1.10 4.70 6.09
CA ILE A 81 -0.08 4.40 5.08
C ILE A 81 1.26 5.03 5.46
N MET A 82 1.27 6.29 5.89
CA MET A 82 2.48 6.99 6.33
C MET A 82 3.13 6.33 7.55
N GLU A 83 2.34 5.97 8.56
CA GLU A 83 2.82 5.26 9.76
C GLU A 83 3.51 3.93 9.41
N LEU A 84 2.99 3.21 8.41
CA LEU A 84 3.60 1.96 7.95
C LEU A 84 4.90 2.19 7.16
N ILE A 85 4.95 3.23 6.34
CA ILE A 85 6.16 3.64 5.63
C ILE A 85 7.28 3.97 6.63
N GLU A 86 6.95 4.69 7.71
CA GLU A 86 7.87 5.02 8.81
C GLU A 86 8.36 3.78 9.55
N LYS A 87 7.45 2.83 9.84
CA LYS A 87 7.80 1.57 10.53
C LYS A 87 8.57 0.58 9.65
N SER A 88 8.53 0.72 8.33
CA SER A 88 9.26 -0.15 7.43
C SER A 88 10.77 0.06 7.59
N LYS A 89 11.49 -0.99 8.05
CA LYS A 89 12.93 -0.98 8.38
C LYS A 89 13.87 -0.79 7.19
N PHE A 90 13.37 -0.38 6.03
CA PHE A 90 14.18 -0.18 4.83
C PHE A 90 14.61 1.29 4.76
N GLU A 91 15.87 1.59 5.09
CA GLU A 91 16.43 2.93 4.94
C GLU A 91 16.70 3.22 3.47
N VAL A 92 16.01 4.21 2.91
CA VAL A 92 16.41 4.88 1.68
C VAL A 92 16.93 6.24 2.13
N SER A 93 18.16 6.60 1.76
CA SER A 93 18.76 7.91 2.09
C SER A 93 17.74 9.04 1.87
N THR A 94 17.37 9.69 2.96
CA THR A 94 16.24 10.61 3.08
C THR A 94 16.48 12.00 2.50
N ASP A 95 17.52 12.20 1.69
CA ASP A 95 17.87 13.51 1.11
C ASP A 95 16.84 14.06 0.10
N GLN A 96 15.67 13.41 -0.04
CA GLN A 96 14.57 13.86 -0.91
C GLN A 96 13.24 14.14 -0.19
N PHE A 97 13.17 14.00 1.15
CA PHE A 97 11.91 14.14 1.92
C PHE A 97 11.69 15.53 2.54
N SER A 98 12.03 16.61 1.85
CA SER A 98 11.56 17.94 2.27
C SER A 98 10.07 18.11 1.95
N LEU A 99 9.20 17.54 2.79
CA LEU A 99 7.81 17.96 2.88
C LEU A 99 7.78 19.39 3.45
N SER A 100 7.53 20.37 2.58
CA SER A 100 7.14 21.71 3.04
C SER A 100 5.66 21.68 3.43
N PRO A 101 5.27 22.15 4.62
CA PRO A 101 3.85 22.24 4.99
C PRO A 101 3.14 23.21 4.04
N ALA A 102 1.97 22.80 3.55
CA ALA A 102 1.08 23.64 2.76
C ALA A 102 0.76 24.90 3.56
N LYS A 103 1.14 26.07 3.03
CA LYS A 103 0.73 27.36 3.57
C LYS A 103 -0.77 27.51 3.31
N THR A 104 -1.57 27.43 4.35
CA THR A 104 -2.94 27.96 4.34
C THR A 104 -2.84 29.48 4.35
N ASN A 105 -3.29 30.11 3.26
CA ASN A 105 -3.68 31.52 3.23
C ASN A 105 -5.03 31.70 3.93
#